data_AF-A0A3B9Q2F6-F1
#
_entry.id   AF-A0A3B9Q2F6-F1
#
_cell.length_a   1.000
_cell.length_b   1.000
_cell.length_c   1.000
_cell.angle_alpha   90.00
_cell.angle_beta   90.00
_cell.angle_gamma   90.00
#
_symmetry.space_group_name_H-M   'P 1'
#
loop_
_entity.id
_entity.type
_entity.pdbx_description
1 polymer ?
#
loop_
_entity_poly.entity_id
_entity_poly.type
_entity_poly.pdbx_seq_one_letter_code
_entity_poly.pdbx_strand_id
1 'polypeptide(L)'
;MPKNTIKSLACIAILGVLLLAACSPATSTQSPTDNSTAAPSTYTPTKEATSTFTPLPPTATPIPYSPVNSPLQGIPLSEINTVNTNPFDPPVLGFDEPHQGIDYSYYRYKNETMNDIDGIEGLEVLSVLDGAVASVIYDRMPYGNAIIIETPLDSIEPALLASITFPEIAPTLVPDPRHNCPDLVKNPAWDDANRSLYFVYAHLLNYPEQTIGDKVLSGQVIGQVGNTGNSSNAHLHLELRLGPGGASFTSMAKYDTRASLEEMANYCTWRISNRFQLLDPNLILQLQP
;
A
#
# COMPACT_ATOMS: atom_id res chain seq x y z
N MET A 1 22.69 -9.44 58.72
CA MET A 1 23.98 -10.18 58.81
C MET A 1 23.89 -11.38 57.89
N PRO A 2 24.93 -11.76 57.12
CA PRO A 2 26.09 -11.04 56.56
C PRO A 2 25.84 -10.69 55.06
N LYS A 3 26.34 -9.63 54.40
CA LYS A 3 27.68 -9.05 54.16
C LYS A 3 28.65 -9.91 53.32
N ASN A 4 28.92 -9.45 52.09
CA ASN A 4 30.15 -9.50 51.26
C ASN A 4 29.80 -8.75 49.95
N THR A 5 30.25 -7.56 49.54
CA THR A 5 31.50 -6.75 49.55
C THR A 5 32.70 -7.35 48.82
N ILE A 6 32.98 -6.89 47.58
CA ILE A 6 34.29 -6.60 46.90
C ILE A 6 33.94 -5.73 45.64
N LYS A 7 34.10 -4.38 45.56
CA LYS A 7 35.27 -3.53 45.15
C LYS A 7 35.98 -4.01 43.85
N SER A 8 36.48 -3.26 42.86
CA SER A 8 36.65 -1.85 42.50
C SER A 8 37.54 -1.79 41.23
N LEU A 9 37.48 -0.70 40.43
CA LEU A 9 38.52 -0.15 39.50
C LEU A 9 38.79 -0.93 38.17
N ALA A 10 39.11 -0.35 37.01
CA ALA A 10 39.71 0.94 36.60
C ALA A 10 39.38 1.22 35.10
N CYS A 11 39.00 2.45 34.70
CA CYS A 11 39.85 3.45 34.00
C CYS A 11 40.74 2.93 32.85
N ILE A 12 40.31 3.11 31.59
CA ILE A 12 41.22 3.34 30.44
C ILE A 12 40.56 4.37 29.51
N ALA A 13 41.16 5.56 29.45
CA ALA A 13 40.96 6.55 28.40
C ALA A 13 42.25 6.60 27.57
N ILE A 14 42.16 6.42 26.25
CA ILE A 14 43.28 6.67 25.34
C ILE A 14 42.78 7.50 24.16
N LEU A 15 43.44 8.65 24.03
CA LEU A 15 43.35 9.68 23.00
C LEU A 15 44.21 9.26 21.80
N GLY A 16 43.75 9.49 20.57
CA GLY A 16 44.53 9.28 19.34
C GLY A 16 44.20 10.31 18.27
N VAL A 17 45.16 11.20 17.98
CA VAL A 17 45.16 12.25 16.96
C VAL A 17 46.11 11.82 15.83
N LEU A 18 45.73 12.04 14.55
CA LEU A 18 46.60 12.09 13.35
C LEU A 18 45.77 12.67 12.17
N LEU A 19 45.92 13.93 11.73
CA LEU A 19 46.90 14.55 10.79
C LEU A 19 46.69 14.27 9.27
N LEU A 20 46.22 15.33 8.57
CA LEU A 20 46.60 15.91 7.25
C LEU A 20 46.80 15.01 5.99
N ALA A 21 46.20 15.41 4.86
CA ALA A 21 46.90 16.03 3.70
C ALA A 21 45.99 16.16 2.45
N ALA A 22 46.16 17.28 1.73
CA ALA A 22 45.48 17.67 0.49
C ALA A 22 46.23 17.19 -0.76
N CYS A 23 45.56 17.16 -1.93
CA CYS A 23 46.19 17.29 -3.24
C CYS A 23 45.18 17.67 -4.34
N SER A 24 45.49 18.71 -5.12
CA SER A 24 44.88 19.04 -6.43
C SER A 24 45.94 19.00 -7.52
N PRO A 25 45.57 18.63 -8.76
CA PRO A 25 46.16 19.26 -9.96
C PRO A 25 45.13 19.39 -11.10
N ALA A 26 45.39 19.98 -12.27
CA ALA A 26 46.17 21.14 -12.72
C ALA A 26 45.71 21.34 -14.17
N THR A 27 45.44 22.58 -14.57
CA THR A 27 45.02 22.95 -15.93
C THR A 27 46.22 22.89 -16.88
N SER A 28 46.04 22.32 -18.09
CA SER A 28 47.00 22.44 -19.18
C SER A 28 46.44 23.27 -20.33
N THR A 29 47.26 24.24 -20.74
CA THR A 29 47.05 25.13 -21.88
C THR A 29 48.01 24.68 -22.98
N GLN A 30 47.53 24.56 -24.22
CA GLN A 30 48.41 24.57 -25.40
C GLN A 30 47.87 25.55 -26.44
N SER A 31 48.82 26.24 -27.06
CA SER A 31 48.69 27.31 -28.06
C SER A 31 49.41 26.85 -29.34
N PRO A 32 49.35 27.59 -30.46
CA PRO A 32 48.95 27.08 -31.76
C PRO A 32 50.12 26.83 -32.73
N THR A 33 49.84 26.17 -33.85
CA THR A 33 50.76 26.07 -35.00
C THR A 33 50.08 26.58 -36.26
N ASP A 34 50.67 27.62 -36.85
CA ASP A 34 50.34 28.21 -38.15
C ASP A 34 50.81 27.34 -39.32
N ASN A 35 50.07 27.34 -40.44
CA ASN A 35 50.65 27.20 -41.78
C ASN A 35 49.75 27.77 -42.91
N SER A 36 50.23 28.90 -43.44
CA SER A 36 50.13 29.54 -44.77
C SER A 36 49.14 29.09 -45.88
N THR A 37 48.30 30.06 -46.26
CA THR A 37 48.09 30.66 -47.61
C THR A 37 47.38 29.90 -48.75
N ALA A 38 46.17 30.36 -49.07
CA ALA A 38 45.76 30.85 -50.40
C ALA A 38 44.48 31.72 -50.28
N ALA A 39 44.42 32.84 -51.00
CA ALA A 39 43.22 33.67 -51.16
C ALA A 39 43.15 34.13 -52.64
N PRO A 40 42.01 34.61 -53.18
CA PRO A 40 40.64 34.63 -52.64
C PRO A 40 39.57 34.14 -53.65
N SER A 41 38.38 33.83 -53.16
CA SER A 41 37.14 33.93 -53.96
C SER A 41 36.15 34.77 -53.17
N THR A 42 35.77 35.90 -53.77
CA THR A 42 34.85 36.89 -53.21
C THR A 42 33.43 36.32 -53.25
N TYR A 43 32.91 35.90 -52.10
CA TYR A 43 31.49 35.57 -51.92
C TYR A 43 30.84 36.64 -51.06
N THR A 44 29.81 37.28 -51.60
CA THR A 44 28.90 38.17 -50.88
C THR A 44 28.23 37.40 -49.73
N PRO A 45 28.34 37.84 -48.46
CA PRO A 45 27.67 37.17 -47.36
C PRO A 45 26.18 37.46 -47.41
N THR A 46 25.38 36.44 -47.71
CA THR A 46 23.94 36.45 -47.44
C THR A 46 23.76 36.50 -45.92
N LYS A 47 23.01 37.48 -45.44
CA LYS A 47 22.71 37.67 -44.01
C LYS A 47 21.94 36.44 -43.51
N GLU A 48 22.63 35.55 -42.80
CA GLU A 48 22.06 34.34 -42.24
C GLU A 48 21.09 34.70 -41.11
N ALA A 49 19.89 34.13 -41.14
CA ALA A 49 18.90 34.34 -40.10
C ALA A 49 19.40 33.71 -38.80
N THR A 50 19.61 34.53 -37.77
CA THR A 50 19.90 34.06 -36.41
C THR A 50 18.71 33.24 -35.91
N SER A 51 18.86 31.92 -35.83
CA SER A 51 17.91 31.05 -35.16
C SER A 51 18.04 31.28 -33.66
N THR A 52 17.08 31.98 -33.08
CA THR A 52 16.92 32.03 -31.62
C THR A 52 16.51 30.62 -31.17
N PHE A 53 17.43 29.89 -30.54
CA PHE A 53 17.10 28.60 -29.93
C PHE A 53 16.14 28.84 -28.77
N THR A 54 14.86 28.52 -28.96
CA THR A 54 13.90 28.42 -27.87
C THR A 54 14.35 27.24 -26.99
N PRO A 55 14.56 27.42 -25.67
CA PRO A 55 14.90 26.29 -24.82
C PRO A 55 13.75 25.29 -24.85
N LEU A 56 14.07 24.00 -25.08
CA LEU A 56 13.06 22.95 -24.96
C LEU A 56 12.43 23.05 -23.56
N PRO A 57 11.10 22.90 -23.44
CA PRO A 57 10.48 22.77 -22.14
C PRO A 57 11.15 21.64 -21.36
N PRO A 58 11.36 21.78 -20.04
CA PRO A 58 11.98 20.73 -19.24
C PRO A 58 11.19 19.43 -19.45
N THR A 59 11.88 18.38 -19.86
CA THR A 59 11.33 17.03 -19.94
C THR A 59 10.81 16.67 -18.55
N ALA A 60 9.51 16.41 -18.43
CA ALA A 60 8.91 15.99 -17.16
C ALA A 60 9.68 14.78 -16.62
N THR A 61 10.19 14.88 -15.40
CA THR A 61 10.78 13.74 -14.70
C THR A 61 9.68 12.69 -14.53
N PRO A 62 9.86 11.45 -15.01
CA PRO A 62 8.85 10.41 -14.83
C PRO A 62 8.62 10.22 -13.33
N ILE A 63 7.34 10.29 -12.91
CA ILE A 63 6.95 9.96 -11.54
C ILE A 63 7.24 8.47 -11.36
N PRO A 64 8.07 8.06 -10.40
CA PRO A 64 8.28 6.65 -10.14
C PRO A 64 7.03 6.10 -9.47
N TYR A 65 6.29 5.24 -10.17
CA TYR A 65 5.20 4.45 -9.58
C TYR A 65 5.77 3.16 -8.99
N SER A 66 5.34 2.82 -7.77
CA SER A 66 5.70 1.53 -7.16
C SER A 66 4.93 0.38 -7.81
N PRO A 67 5.55 -0.80 -7.98
CA PRO A 67 4.87 -1.95 -8.56
C PRO A 67 3.83 -2.53 -7.59
N VAL A 68 2.87 -3.28 -8.13
CA VAL A 68 1.95 -4.12 -7.33
C VAL A 68 2.76 -5.23 -6.64
N ASN A 69 2.57 -5.42 -5.34
CA ASN A 69 3.20 -6.50 -4.56
C ASN A 69 2.19 -7.58 -4.19
N SER A 70 2.70 -8.79 -3.96
CA SER A 70 1.92 -9.86 -3.36
C SER A 70 1.54 -9.50 -1.92
N PRO A 71 0.32 -9.81 -1.46
CA PRO A 71 -0.10 -9.55 -0.09
C PRO A 71 0.56 -10.50 0.92
N LEU A 72 1.27 -11.54 0.48
CA LEU A 72 1.88 -12.55 1.35
C LEU A 72 3.37 -12.70 1.03
N GLN A 73 4.21 -12.58 2.06
CA GLN A 73 5.65 -12.74 1.93
C GLN A 73 6.03 -14.13 1.39
N GLY A 74 6.89 -14.17 0.39
CA GLY A 74 7.39 -15.43 -0.18
C GLY A 74 6.44 -16.13 -1.16
N ILE A 75 5.24 -15.60 -1.39
CA ILE A 75 4.31 -16.11 -2.42
C ILE A 75 4.25 -15.06 -3.54
N PRO A 76 4.84 -15.28 -4.72
CA PRO A 76 4.78 -14.31 -5.81
C PRO A 76 3.35 -14.18 -6.37
N LEU A 77 3.02 -13.04 -7.00
CA LEU A 77 1.71 -12.81 -7.62
C LEU A 77 1.33 -13.90 -8.64
N SER A 78 2.31 -14.46 -9.36
CA SER A 78 2.08 -15.57 -10.29
C SER A 78 1.62 -16.86 -9.61
N GLU A 79 1.85 -17.02 -8.30
CA GLU A 79 1.47 -18.18 -7.51
C GLU A 79 0.37 -17.87 -6.48
N ILE A 80 -0.07 -16.62 -6.30
CA ILE A 80 -0.99 -16.25 -5.21
C ILE A 80 -2.33 -17.02 -5.27
N ASN A 81 -2.81 -17.33 -6.46
CA ASN A 81 -4.05 -18.11 -6.64
C ASN A 81 -3.92 -19.57 -6.22
N THR A 82 -2.71 -20.10 -6.07
CA THR A 82 -2.49 -21.49 -5.60
C THR A 82 -2.77 -21.66 -4.11
N VAL A 83 -2.83 -20.56 -3.36
CA VAL A 83 -3.17 -20.52 -1.93
C VAL A 83 -4.53 -19.87 -1.68
N ASN A 84 -5.31 -19.59 -2.73
CA ASN A 84 -6.69 -19.14 -2.61
C ASN A 84 -7.58 -20.31 -2.18
N THR A 85 -8.12 -20.23 -0.97
CA THR A 85 -8.99 -21.26 -0.37
C THR A 85 -10.46 -20.89 -0.38
N ASN A 86 -10.77 -19.60 -0.48
CA ASN A 86 -12.14 -19.10 -0.62
C ASN A 86 -12.12 -17.93 -1.62
N PRO A 87 -12.58 -18.14 -2.86
CA PRO A 87 -12.52 -17.12 -3.89
C PRO A 87 -13.52 -16.00 -3.62
N PHE A 88 -13.36 -14.90 -4.36
CA PHE A 88 -14.27 -13.76 -4.29
C PHE A 88 -15.69 -14.16 -4.75
N ASP A 89 -16.60 -14.23 -3.79
CA ASP A 89 -18.03 -14.49 -3.98
C ASP A 89 -18.85 -13.45 -3.20
N PRO A 90 -19.00 -12.22 -3.75
CA PRO A 90 -19.56 -11.10 -3.01
C PRO A 90 -21.05 -11.30 -2.70
N PRO A 91 -21.54 -10.74 -1.58
CA PRO A 91 -22.94 -10.83 -1.23
C PRO A 91 -23.80 -10.04 -2.21
N VAL A 92 -25.11 -10.30 -2.17
CA VAL A 92 -26.08 -9.43 -2.81
C VAL A 92 -25.91 -8.01 -2.28
N LEU A 93 -26.01 -7.02 -3.17
CA LEU A 93 -25.92 -5.60 -2.79
C LEU A 93 -26.88 -5.27 -1.65
N GLY A 94 -26.39 -4.56 -0.63
CA GLY A 94 -27.14 -4.26 0.58
C GLY A 94 -27.05 -5.32 1.68
N PHE A 95 -26.30 -6.40 1.48
CA PHE A 95 -26.03 -7.44 2.47
C PHE A 95 -24.52 -7.60 2.73
N ASP A 96 -24.16 -8.19 3.86
CA ASP A 96 -22.78 -8.34 4.32
C ASP A 96 -22.31 -9.79 4.52
N GLU A 97 -23.12 -10.76 4.09
CA GLU A 97 -22.90 -12.21 4.21
C GLU A 97 -23.05 -12.91 2.84
N PRO A 98 -22.28 -13.98 2.54
CA PRO A 98 -21.40 -14.70 3.47
C PRO A 98 -19.93 -14.23 3.46
N HIS A 99 -19.45 -13.63 2.37
CA HIS A 99 -18.02 -13.36 2.18
C HIS A 99 -17.80 -12.13 1.29
N GLN A 100 -16.87 -11.24 1.65
CA GLN A 100 -16.66 -9.95 0.95
C GLN A 100 -15.20 -9.79 0.46
N GLY A 101 -14.45 -10.89 0.30
CA GLY A 101 -13.02 -10.82 -0.01
C GLY A 101 -12.50 -12.07 -0.71
N ILE A 102 -11.20 -12.32 -0.57
CA ILE A 102 -10.56 -13.59 -0.91
C ILE A 102 -9.84 -14.09 0.34
N ASP A 103 -9.99 -15.38 0.65
CA ASP A 103 -9.23 -16.00 1.74
C ASP A 103 -8.04 -16.77 1.18
N TYR A 104 -6.85 -16.40 1.64
CA TYR A 104 -5.61 -17.10 1.34
C TYR A 104 -5.15 -17.94 2.53
N SER A 105 -5.01 -19.24 2.33
CA SER A 105 -4.58 -20.20 3.36
C SER A 105 -3.80 -21.38 2.77
N TYR A 106 -3.13 -22.14 3.64
CA TYR A 106 -2.44 -23.37 3.26
C TYR A 106 -3.31 -24.60 3.54
N TYR A 107 -4.25 -24.90 2.65
CA TYR A 107 -4.75 -26.28 2.56
C TYR A 107 -3.89 -27.05 1.55
N ARG A 108 -2.70 -27.49 1.98
CA ARG A 108 -1.75 -28.33 1.21
C ARG A 108 -0.99 -27.61 0.08
N TYR A 109 -0.51 -26.39 0.29
CA TYR A 109 0.46 -25.78 -0.63
C TYR A 109 1.84 -26.45 -0.46
N LYS A 110 2.29 -27.15 -1.51
CA LYS A 110 3.63 -27.76 -1.65
C LYS A 110 4.16 -28.60 -0.46
N ASN A 111 3.40 -29.52 0.16
CA ASN A 111 4.05 -30.74 0.71
C ASN A 111 3.14 -31.87 1.21
N GLU A 112 3.55 -33.10 0.89
CA GLU A 112 3.10 -34.36 1.48
C GLU A 112 3.66 -34.58 2.91
N THR A 113 4.37 -33.59 3.45
CA THR A 113 5.12 -33.65 4.72
C THR A 113 4.73 -32.60 5.75
N MET A 114 3.70 -31.76 5.49
CA MET A 114 3.22 -30.81 6.49
C MET A 114 2.42 -31.52 7.59
N ASN A 115 2.74 -31.22 8.85
CA ASN A 115 1.91 -31.53 10.00
C ASN A 115 1.07 -30.29 10.37
N ASP A 116 0.05 -30.44 11.23
CA ASP A 116 -0.89 -29.37 11.63
C ASP A 116 -0.25 -28.09 12.22
N ILE A 117 1.07 -28.08 12.44
CA ILE A 117 1.88 -26.94 12.91
C ILE A 117 2.52 -26.10 11.80
N ASP A 118 2.44 -26.51 10.53
CA ASP A 118 3.06 -25.82 9.38
C ASP A 118 2.11 -24.79 8.72
N GLY A 119 1.02 -24.41 9.39
CA GLY A 119 -0.01 -23.51 8.84
C GLY A 119 0.49 -22.13 8.44
N ILE A 120 -0.36 -21.38 7.71
CA ILE A 120 -0.05 -20.02 7.24
C ILE A 120 0.04 -18.98 8.38
N GLU A 121 -0.41 -19.32 9.59
CA GLU A 121 -0.40 -18.44 10.75
C GLU A 121 1.03 -17.92 11.05
N GLY A 122 1.13 -16.62 11.32
CA GLY A 122 2.41 -15.93 11.54
C GLY A 122 3.13 -15.52 10.25
N LEU A 123 2.67 -15.91 9.05
CA LEU A 123 3.25 -15.44 7.80
C LEU A 123 3.08 -13.92 7.65
N GLU A 124 4.13 -13.23 7.22
CA GLU A 124 4.08 -11.78 7.03
C GLU A 124 3.10 -11.39 5.92
N VAL A 125 2.25 -10.43 6.24
CA VAL A 125 1.30 -9.77 5.35
C VAL A 125 1.92 -8.47 4.85
N LEU A 126 1.91 -8.28 3.54
CA LEU A 126 2.53 -7.14 2.87
C LEU A 126 1.46 -6.22 2.25
N SER A 127 1.74 -4.92 2.19
CA SER A 127 0.89 -3.99 1.44
C SER A 127 0.98 -4.24 -0.06
N VAL A 128 -0.17 -4.34 -0.73
CA VAL A 128 -0.28 -4.58 -2.17
C VAL A 128 0.16 -3.37 -3.00
N LEU A 129 -0.11 -2.16 -2.52
CA LEU A 129 0.21 -0.89 -3.16
C LEU A 129 0.77 0.11 -2.14
N ASP A 130 1.37 1.19 -2.65
CA ASP A 130 1.65 2.38 -1.84
C ASP A 130 0.33 2.99 -1.36
N GLY A 131 0.32 3.58 -0.17
CA GLY A 131 -0.89 4.16 0.37
C GLY A 131 -0.74 4.85 1.72
N ALA A 132 -1.89 5.09 2.34
CA ALA A 132 -1.99 5.57 3.72
C ALA A 132 -2.98 4.71 4.51
N VAL A 133 -2.73 4.54 5.80
CA VAL A 133 -3.64 3.80 6.69
C VAL A 133 -4.93 4.59 6.88
N ALA A 134 -6.04 4.06 6.39
CA ALA A 134 -7.38 4.65 6.51
C ALA A 134 -8.06 4.30 7.84
N SER A 135 -7.84 3.08 8.33
CA SER A 135 -8.42 2.59 9.58
C SER A 135 -7.60 1.43 10.15
N VAL A 136 -7.66 1.28 11.48
CA VAL A 136 -7.07 0.16 12.22
C VAL A 136 -8.14 -0.39 13.15
N ILE A 137 -8.43 -1.69 13.05
CA ILE A 137 -9.49 -2.36 13.79
C ILE A 137 -8.84 -3.30 14.80
N TYR A 138 -9.19 -3.15 16.07
CA TYR A 138 -8.67 -3.95 17.18
C TYR A 138 -9.69 -4.98 17.62
N ASP A 139 -9.53 -6.21 17.12
CA ASP A 139 -10.32 -7.39 17.45
C ASP A 139 -11.84 -7.13 17.49
N ARG A 140 -12.41 -6.77 16.33
CA ARG A 140 -13.86 -6.56 16.15
C ARG A 140 -14.45 -7.53 15.15
N MET A 141 -15.60 -8.12 15.49
CA MET A 141 -16.33 -9.00 14.58
C MET A 141 -16.88 -8.21 13.38
N PRO A 142 -16.67 -8.68 12.12
CA PRO A 142 -16.08 -9.96 11.73
C PRO A 142 -14.57 -9.96 11.50
N TYR A 143 -13.95 -8.80 11.25
CA TYR A 143 -12.58 -8.71 10.75
C TYR A 143 -11.50 -9.16 11.75
N GLY A 144 -11.77 -9.16 13.04
CA GLY A 144 -10.74 -9.35 14.07
C GLY A 144 -9.80 -8.16 14.11
N ASN A 145 -8.49 -8.44 14.14
CA ASN A 145 -7.48 -7.43 13.91
C ASN A 145 -7.38 -7.15 12.41
N ALA A 146 -7.51 -5.89 12.02
CA ALA A 146 -7.43 -5.54 10.61
C ALA A 146 -6.84 -4.15 10.40
N ILE A 147 -6.24 -3.97 9.23
CA ILE A 147 -5.77 -2.67 8.73
C ILE A 147 -6.41 -2.40 7.39
N ILE A 148 -6.79 -1.15 7.16
CA ILE A 148 -7.32 -0.67 5.89
C ILE A 148 -6.32 0.32 5.31
N ILE A 149 -5.90 0.08 4.07
CA ILE A 149 -4.97 0.94 3.35
C ILE A 149 -5.69 1.57 2.17
N GLU A 150 -5.69 2.91 2.16
CA GLU A 150 -6.14 3.73 1.04
C GLU A 150 -5.00 3.93 0.03
N THR A 151 -5.29 3.69 -1.25
CA THR A 151 -4.46 4.09 -2.38
C THR A 151 -5.27 5.00 -3.31
N PRO A 152 -4.97 6.31 -3.37
CA PRO A 152 -5.59 7.23 -4.33
C PRO A 152 -5.39 6.78 -5.77
N LEU A 153 -6.44 6.85 -6.61
CA LEU A 153 -6.33 6.40 -8.01
C LEU A 153 -5.29 7.20 -8.80
N ASP A 154 -5.10 8.49 -8.50
CA ASP A 154 -4.10 9.35 -9.14
C ASP A 154 -2.64 9.02 -8.75
N SER A 155 -2.45 8.19 -7.72
CA SER A 155 -1.13 7.68 -7.30
C SER A 155 -0.74 6.36 -7.96
N ILE A 156 -1.63 5.77 -8.77
CA ILE A 156 -1.41 4.51 -9.47
C ILE A 156 -0.94 4.79 -10.90
N GLU A 157 -0.06 3.94 -11.43
CA GLU A 157 0.44 4.09 -12.81
C GLU A 157 -0.70 4.17 -13.83
N PRO A 158 -0.74 5.18 -14.72
CA PRO A 158 -1.84 5.37 -15.67
C PRO A 158 -2.07 4.19 -16.60
N ALA A 159 -1.00 3.47 -16.99
CA ALA A 159 -1.11 2.27 -17.82
C ALA A 159 -1.86 1.14 -17.10
N LEU A 160 -1.64 1.02 -15.78
CA LEU A 160 -2.33 0.05 -14.93
C LEU A 160 -3.82 0.38 -14.86
N LEU A 161 -4.16 1.64 -14.57
CA LEU A 161 -5.55 2.09 -14.50
C LEU A 161 -6.30 1.90 -15.81
N ALA A 162 -5.64 2.15 -16.95
CA ALA A 162 -6.24 1.98 -18.27
C ALA A 162 -6.55 0.52 -18.61
N SER A 163 -5.93 -0.44 -17.92
CA SER A 163 -6.18 -1.88 -18.09
C SER A 163 -7.37 -2.40 -17.29
N ILE A 164 -7.93 -1.59 -16.38
CA ILE A 164 -9.01 -1.99 -15.46
C ILE A 164 -10.29 -1.23 -15.81
N THR A 165 -11.40 -1.96 -15.92
CA THR A 165 -12.73 -1.35 -15.99
C THR A 165 -13.29 -1.21 -14.58
N PHE A 166 -13.18 -0.02 -14.00
CA PHE A 166 -13.82 0.28 -12.72
C PHE A 166 -15.33 0.55 -12.89
N PRO A 167 -16.16 0.18 -11.91
CA PRO A 167 -17.57 0.54 -11.94
C PRO A 167 -17.74 2.06 -11.82
N GLU A 168 -18.77 2.58 -12.49
CA GLU A 168 -19.22 3.95 -12.28
C GLU A 168 -19.69 4.15 -10.83
N ILE A 169 -19.77 5.41 -10.40
CA ILE A 169 -20.26 5.77 -9.07
C ILE A 169 -21.73 5.34 -8.98
N ALA A 170 -21.99 4.35 -8.14
CA ALA A 170 -23.34 3.89 -7.85
C ALA A 170 -23.96 4.69 -6.69
N PRO A 171 -25.30 4.84 -6.64
CA PRO A 171 -25.96 5.45 -5.49
C PRO A 171 -25.68 4.68 -4.18
N THR A 172 -25.57 5.43 -3.09
CA THR A 172 -25.55 4.84 -1.74
C THR A 172 -26.92 4.23 -1.43
N LEU A 173 -26.92 2.95 -1.07
CA LEU A 173 -28.10 2.20 -0.67
C LEU A 173 -28.55 2.62 0.73
N VAL A 174 -29.87 2.71 0.90
CA VAL A 174 -30.47 2.74 2.24
C VAL A 174 -30.47 1.31 2.77
N PRO A 175 -29.76 1.01 3.88
CA PRO A 175 -29.74 -0.34 4.44
C PRO A 175 -31.13 -0.85 4.76
N ASP A 176 -31.36 -2.15 4.53
CA ASP A 176 -32.60 -2.79 4.96
C ASP A 176 -32.77 -2.62 6.49
N PRO A 177 -33.96 -2.25 6.99
CA PRO A 177 -34.20 -2.05 8.42
C PRO A 177 -33.78 -3.24 9.30
N ARG A 178 -33.79 -4.47 8.76
CA ARG A 178 -33.35 -5.69 9.47
C ARG A 178 -31.87 -5.65 9.86
N HIS A 179 -31.04 -4.84 9.19
CA HIS A 179 -29.64 -4.66 9.58
C HIS A 179 -29.46 -3.74 10.78
N ASN A 180 -30.50 -3.03 11.25
CA ASN A 180 -30.46 -2.11 12.39
C ASN A 180 -29.32 -1.09 12.30
N CYS A 181 -29.07 -0.58 11.09
CA CYS A 181 -28.03 0.43 10.86
C CYS A 181 -28.45 1.80 11.43
N PRO A 182 -27.56 2.51 12.15
CA PRO A 182 -27.71 3.93 12.39
C PRO A 182 -27.65 4.74 11.08
N ASP A 183 -27.79 6.06 11.20
CA ASP A 183 -27.52 6.96 10.08
C ASP A 183 -26.12 6.73 9.51
N LEU A 184 -26.04 6.64 8.18
CA LEU A 184 -24.78 6.44 7.48
C LEU A 184 -23.86 7.65 7.66
N VAL A 185 -22.56 7.38 7.63
CA VAL A 185 -21.52 8.38 7.81
C VAL A 185 -21.55 9.38 6.66
N LYS A 186 -21.58 10.66 7.01
CA LYS A 186 -21.47 11.79 6.08
C LYS A 186 -20.30 12.64 6.52
N ASN A 187 -19.13 12.39 5.93
CA ASN A 187 -17.94 13.18 6.19
C ASN A 187 -17.65 14.08 4.98
N PRO A 188 -17.73 15.42 5.11
CA PRO A 188 -17.48 16.34 4.01
C PRO A 188 -16.00 16.39 3.59
N ALA A 189 -15.09 15.81 4.37
CA ALA A 189 -13.68 15.67 3.99
C ALA A 189 -13.43 14.52 3.00
N TRP A 190 -14.40 13.62 2.82
CA TRP A 190 -14.29 12.51 1.86
C TRP A 190 -14.69 12.98 0.46
N ASP A 191 -13.83 12.72 -0.51
CA ASP A 191 -13.98 13.20 -1.88
C ASP A 191 -14.67 12.17 -2.78
N ASP A 192 -15.95 12.37 -3.05
CA ASP A 192 -16.72 11.46 -3.92
C ASP A 192 -16.30 11.55 -5.41
N ALA A 193 -15.60 12.61 -5.83
CA ALA A 193 -15.15 12.80 -7.21
C ALA A 193 -13.77 12.17 -7.46
N ASN A 194 -12.84 12.35 -6.52
CA ASN A 194 -11.50 11.76 -6.58
C ASN A 194 -11.47 10.48 -5.74
N ARG A 195 -11.83 9.35 -6.35
CA ARG A 195 -11.95 8.05 -5.67
C ARG A 195 -10.59 7.41 -5.36
N SER A 196 -10.60 6.51 -4.37
CA SER A 196 -9.45 5.71 -3.94
C SER A 196 -9.80 4.22 -3.88
N LEU A 197 -8.79 3.37 -4.09
CA LEU A 197 -8.85 1.95 -3.74
C LEU A 197 -8.61 1.78 -2.24
N TYR A 198 -9.30 0.83 -1.64
CA TYR A 198 -9.13 0.47 -0.24
C TYR A 198 -8.92 -1.03 -0.12
N PHE A 199 -7.75 -1.41 0.38
CA PHE A 199 -7.46 -2.80 0.74
C PHE A 199 -7.75 -3.03 2.21
N VAL A 200 -8.49 -4.09 2.52
CA VAL A 200 -8.68 -4.56 3.90
C VAL A 200 -7.86 -5.83 4.08
N TYR A 201 -6.97 -5.84 5.08
CA TYR A 201 -6.20 -7.01 5.49
C TYR A 201 -6.71 -7.43 6.86
N ALA A 202 -7.42 -8.56 6.94
CA ALA A 202 -8.15 -8.97 8.14
C ALA A 202 -7.66 -10.29 8.72
N HIS A 203 -8.23 -10.63 9.88
CA HIS A 203 -7.89 -11.78 10.72
C HIS A 203 -6.43 -11.80 11.17
N LEU A 204 -5.79 -10.63 11.28
CA LEU A 204 -4.37 -10.54 11.61
C LEU A 204 -4.08 -11.10 13.01
N LEU A 205 -2.88 -11.67 13.18
CA LEU A 205 -2.46 -12.31 14.42
C LEU A 205 -2.33 -11.30 15.56
N ASN A 206 -1.67 -10.18 15.28
CA ASN A 206 -1.41 -9.11 16.23
C ASN A 206 -2.17 -7.83 15.83
N TYR A 207 -2.28 -6.90 16.77
CA TYR A 207 -2.73 -5.55 16.46
C TYR A 207 -1.78 -4.90 15.44
N PRO A 208 -2.31 -4.22 14.40
CA PRO A 208 -1.45 -3.45 13.51
C PRO A 208 -0.66 -2.41 14.30
N GLU A 209 0.65 -2.33 14.05
CA GLU A 209 1.53 -1.36 14.70
C GLU A 209 1.38 0.05 14.10
N GLN A 210 0.87 0.13 12.87
CA GLN A 210 0.62 1.39 12.18
C GLN A 210 -0.59 2.11 12.78
N THR A 211 -0.62 3.42 12.56
CA THR A 211 -1.69 4.33 12.98
C THR A 211 -2.33 5.00 11.77
N ILE A 212 -3.57 5.47 11.94
CA ILE A 212 -4.31 6.15 10.87
C ILE A 212 -3.50 7.35 10.34
N GLY A 213 -3.33 7.42 9.03
CA GLY A 213 -2.55 8.43 8.33
C GLY A 213 -1.09 8.04 8.04
N ASP A 214 -0.57 6.97 8.65
CA ASP A 214 0.77 6.48 8.34
C ASP A 214 0.89 6.09 6.87
N LYS A 215 2.03 6.43 6.26
CA LYS A 215 2.35 6.03 4.89
C LYS A 215 2.88 4.62 4.88
N VAL A 216 2.41 3.85 3.90
CA VAL A 216 2.80 2.46 3.69
C VAL A 216 3.29 2.33 2.26
N LEU A 217 4.42 1.65 2.06
CA LEU A 217 4.93 1.32 0.75
C LEU A 217 4.47 -0.06 0.30
N SER A 218 4.31 -0.25 -1.01
CA SER A 218 4.10 -1.55 -1.63
C SER A 218 5.21 -2.53 -1.20
N GLY A 219 4.82 -3.73 -0.75
CA GLY A 219 5.72 -4.75 -0.20
C GLY A 219 6.13 -4.52 1.26
N GLN A 220 5.70 -3.44 1.92
CA GLN A 220 5.95 -3.24 3.34
C GLN A 220 5.15 -4.21 4.19
N VAL A 221 5.79 -4.78 5.21
CA VAL A 221 5.12 -5.61 6.24
C VAL A 221 4.15 -4.75 7.05
N ILE A 222 2.90 -5.21 7.14
CA ILE A 222 1.78 -4.52 7.82
C ILE A 222 1.09 -5.40 8.88
N GLY A 223 1.59 -6.61 9.08
CA GLY A 223 1.07 -7.55 10.06
C GLY A 223 1.43 -8.97 9.71
N GLN A 224 0.82 -9.90 10.43
CA GLN A 224 1.00 -11.33 10.22
C GLN A 224 -0.36 -12.00 10.10
N VAL A 225 -0.43 -13.04 9.28
CA VAL A 225 -1.63 -13.88 9.14
C VAL A 225 -1.99 -14.46 10.50
N GLY A 226 -3.26 -14.37 10.86
CA GLY A 226 -3.76 -14.89 12.13
C GLY A 226 -5.10 -15.59 11.95
N ASN A 227 -5.85 -15.62 13.05
CA ASN A 227 -7.17 -16.25 13.13
C ASN A 227 -8.11 -15.47 14.06
N THR A 228 -7.97 -14.15 14.13
CA THR A 228 -8.80 -13.28 15.01
C THR A 228 -10.14 -12.94 14.38
N GLY A 229 -11.13 -12.49 15.16
CA GLY A 229 -12.47 -12.19 14.66
C GLY A 229 -13.31 -13.42 14.32
N ASN A 230 -14.12 -13.33 13.27
CA ASN A 230 -14.99 -14.42 12.81
C ASN A 230 -14.27 -15.29 11.78
N SER A 231 -13.30 -16.09 12.25
CA SER A 231 -12.49 -16.97 11.41
C SER A 231 -12.42 -18.39 11.99
N SER A 232 -12.53 -19.42 11.14
CA SER A 232 -12.48 -20.84 11.55
C SER A 232 -11.08 -21.44 11.57
N ASN A 233 -10.14 -20.88 10.81
CA ASN A 233 -8.76 -21.34 10.66
C ASN A 233 -7.89 -20.18 10.18
N ALA A 234 -6.58 -20.25 10.41
CA ALA A 234 -5.69 -19.16 10.03
C ALA A 234 -5.67 -18.91 8.51
N HIS A 235 -5.87 -17.66 8.11
CA HIS A 235 -5.86 -17.19 6.72
C HIS A 235 -5.74 -15.67 6.65
N LEU A 236 -5.33 -15.16 5.49
CA LEU A 236 -5.50 -13.74 5.17
C LEU A 236 -6.82 -13.55 4.43
N HIS A 237 -7.76 -12.79 5.02
CA HIS A 237 -8.93 -12.28 4.30
C HIS A 237 -8.57 -10.92 3.70
N LEU A 238 -8.59 -10.84 2.37
CA LEU A 238 -8.27 -9.64 1.61
C LEU A 238 -9.51 -9.11 0.90
N GLU A 239 -9.88 -7.86 1.18
CA GLU A 239 -10.92 -7.16 0.41
C GLU A 239 -10.31 -6.05 -0.45
N LEU A 240 -10.97 -5.74 -1.56
CA LEU A 240 -10.73 -4.53 -2.33
C LEU A 240 -12.04 -3.76 -2.47
N ARG A 241 -11.99 -2.45 -2.21
CA ARG A 241 -13.13 -1.55 -2.41
C ARG A 241 -12.71 -0.31 -3.17
N LEU A 242 -13.68 0.26 -3.88
CA LEU A 242 -13.56 1.57 -4.52
C LEU A 242 -14.53 2.53 -3.85
N GLY A 243 -14.00 3.63 -3.33
CA GLY A 243 -14.78 4.57 -2.53
C GLY A 243 -14.30 6.01 -2.67
N PRO A 244 -14.88 6.92 -1.89
CA PRO A 244 -14.47 8.33 -1.86
C PRO A 244 -13.00 8.46 -1.49
N GLY A 245 -12.27 9.45 -1.98
CA GLY A 245 -10.90 9.72 -1.57
C GLY A 245 -10.78 10.35 -0.19
N GLY A 246 -9.66 10.09 0.49
CA GLY A 246 -9.34 10.58 1.82
C GLY A 246 -10.23 9.99 2.93
N ALA A 247 -10.90 8.86 2.69
CA ALA A 247 -11.77 8.28 3.68
C ALA A 247 -10.97 7.61 4.80
N SER A 248 -11.20 8.05 6.02
CA SER A 248 -10.60 7.49 7.23
C SER A 248 -11.59 7.51 8.38
N PHE A 249 -11.47 6.52 9.27
CA PHE A 249 -12.32 6.37 10.46
C PHE A 249 -11.65 5.47 11.50
N THR A 250 -12.05 5.61 12.76
CA THR A 250 -11.37 5.01 13.92
C THR A 250 -11.47 3.48 13.96
N SER A 251 -12.68 2.92 13.80
CA SER A 251 -12.97 1.48 13.86
C SER A 251 -14.35 1.21 13.24
N MET A 252 -14.69 -0.06 13.04
CA MET A 252 -16.05 -0.49 12.69
C MET A 252 -16.41 -1.81 13.36
N ALA A 253 -17.67 -1.93 13.79
CA ALA A 253 -18.22 -3.12 14.43
C ALA A 253 -19.75 -3.05 14.40
N LYS A 254 -20.42 -4.18 14.17
CA LYS A 254 -21.89 -4.26 14.16
C LYS A 254 -22.43 -5.42 14.99
N TYR A 255 -21.73 -6.54 15.00
CA TYR A 255 -22.20 -7.77 15.66
C TYR A 255 -21.66 -7.95 17.09
N ASP A 256 -21.09 -6.90 17.67
CA ASP A 256 -20.67 -6.86 19.08
C ASP A 256 -21.67 -6.00 19.86
N THR A 257 -22.19 -6.51 20.98
CA THR A 257 -23.09 -5.75 21.88
C THR A 257 -22.44 -4.50 22.49
N ARG A 258 -21.11 -4.40 22.45
CA ARG A 258 -20.32 -3.25 22.91
C ARG A 258 -20.02 -2.26 21.78
N ALA A 259 -20.45 -2.54 20.54
CA ALA A 259 -20.24 -1.64 19.42
C ALA A 259 -20.89 -0.29 19.69
N SER A 260 -20.11 0.77 19.51
CA SER A 260 -20.63 2.14 19.55
C SER A 260 -21.49 2.45 18.33
N LEU A 261 -22.33 3.49 18.42
CA LEU A 261 -23.10 3.96 17.27
C LEU A 261 -22.20 4.41 16.11
N GLU A 262 -21.02 4.96 16.41
CA GLU A 262 -20.03 5.33 15.41
C GLU A 262 -19.46 4.09 14.70
N GLU A 263 -19.05 3.06 15.45
CA GLU A 263 -18.57 1.80 14.88
C GLU A 263 -19.63 1.14 13.99
N MET A 264 -20.90 1.15 14.42
CA MET A 264 -22.02 0.61 13.64
C MET A 264 -22.29 1.43 12.38
N ALA A 265 -22.25 2.76 12.46
CA ALA A 265 -22.42 3.65 11.31
C ALA A 265 -21.29 3.47 10.29
N ASN A 266 -20.04 3.39 10.75
CA ASN A 266 -18.87 3.09 9.92
C ASN A 266 -19.05 1.74 9.23
N TYR A 267 -19.42 0.70 9.98
CA TYR A 267 -19.66 -0.64 9.45
C TYR A 267 -20.74 -0.65 8.35
N CYS A 268 -21.90 -0.04 8.61
CA CYS A 268 -22.99 -0.01 7.64
C CYS A 268 -22.65 0.82 6.40
N THR A 269 -21.91 1.93 6.58
CA THR A 269 -21.42 2.74 5.46
C THR A 269 -20.43 1.94 4.62
N TRP A 270 -19.50 1.23 5.26
CA TRP A 270 -18.46 0.43 4.63
C TRP A 270 -19.00 -0.81 3.90
N ARG A 271 -19.67 -1.71 4.64
CA ARG A 271 -20.01 -3.06 4.15
C ARG A 271 -21.36 -3.18 3.46
N ILE A 272 -22.32 -2.31 3.78
CA ILE A 272 -23.74 -2.51 3.41
C ILE A 272 -24.23 -1.46 2.40
N SER A 273 -23.80 -0.20 2.56
CA SER A 273 -24.39 0.93 1.82
C SER A 273 -23.99 1.03 0.36
N ASN A 274 -23.05 0.20 -0.11
CA ASN A 274 -22.44 0.30 -1.44
C ASN A 274 -21.72 1.65 -1.72
N ARG A 275 -21.53 2.52 -0.72
CA ARG A 275 -20.69 3.72 -0.85
C ARG A 275 -19.22 3.37 -1.10
N PHE A 276 -18.75 2.30 -0.47
CA PHE A 276 -17.50 1.64 -0.79
C PHE A 276 -17.82 0.39 -1.61
N GLN A 277 -17.82 0.56 -2.93
CA GLN A 277 -18.18 -0.48 -3.89
C GLN A 277 -17.18 -1.62 -3.80
N LEU A 278 -17.67 -2.82 -3.50
CA LEU A 278 -16.82 -4.01 -3.36
C LEU A 278 -16.34 -4.48 -4.74
N LEU A 279 -15.06 -4.80 -4.84
CA LEU A 279 -14.38 -5.26 -6.05
C LEU A 279 -13.63 -6.57 -5.78
N ASP A 280 -13.40 -7.34 -6.84
CA ASP A 280 -12.52 -8.50 -6.78
C ASP A 280 -11.06 -8.03 -6.63
N PRO A 281 -10.33 -8.42 -5.56
CA PRO A 281 -8.91 -8.09 -5.40
C PRO A 281 -8.04 -8.53 -6.60
N ASN A 282 -8.43 -9.57 -7.34
CA ASN A 282 -7.73 -10.01 -8.53
C ASN A 282 -7.65 -8.96 -9.64
N LEU A 283 -8.57 -7.98 -9.67
CA LEU A 283 -8.48 -6.84 -10.60
C LEU A 283 -7.14 -6.11 -10.48
N ILE A 284 -6.51 -6.13 -9.30
CA ILE A 284 -5.20 -5.52 -9.05
C ILE A 284 -4.10 -6.59 -9.01
N LEU A 285 -4.32 -7.71 -8.32
CA LEU A 285 -3.27 -8.72 -8.10
C LEU A 285 -2.84 -9.45 -9.39
N GLN A 286 -3.72 -9.56 -10.38
CA GLN A 286 -3.41 -10.23 -11.65
C GLN A 286 -2.81 -9.28 -12.69
N LEU A 287 -2.60 -8.02 -12.33
CA LEU A 287 -1.89 -7.08 -13.18
C LEU A 287 -0.41 -7.43 -13.14
N GLN A 288 0.01 -8.21 -14.12
CA GLN A 288 1.42 -8.42 -14.41
C GLN A 288 1.89 -7.28 -15.32
N PRO A 289 3.06 -6.67 -15.08
CA PRO A 289 3.71 -5.84 -16.09
C PRO A 289 4.04 -6.64 -17.37
#